data_AF-A0A1I0LQR0-F1
#
_entry.id   AF-A0A1I0LQR0-F1
#
_cell.length_a   1.000
_cell.length_b   1.000
_cell.length_c   1.000
_cell.angle_alpha   90.00
_cell.angle_beta   90.00
_cell.angle_gamma   90.00
#
_symmetry.space_group_name_H-M   'P 1'
#
loop_
_entity.id
_entity.type
_entity.pdbx_description
1 polymer ?
#
loop_
_entity_poly.entity_id
_entity_poly.type
_entity_poly.pdbx_seq_one_letter_code
_entity_poly.pdbx_strand_id
1 'polypeptide(L)' 'MFAAGMSPPAVARKLRVSRKSAYVWHKAWRTAGAEALVSKGPGGPPCRLN' A
#
# COMPACT_ATOMS: atom_id res chain seq x y z
N MET A 1 -9.50 3.68 4.62
CA MET A 1 -8.73 3.10 5.74
C MET A 1 -7.77 4.12 6.35
N PHE A 2 -6.75 4.59 5.62
CA PHE A 2 -5.90 5.69 6.11
C PHE A 2 -6.64 7.03 6.22
N ALA A 3 -7.52 7.36 5.26
CA ALA A 3 -8.44 8.51 5.36
C ALA A 3 -9.36 8.48 6.60
N ALA A 4 -9.61 7.28 7.16
CA ALA A 4 -10.42 7.10 8.36
C ALA A 4 -9.57 7.11 9.65
N GLY A 5 -8.31 7.58 9.57
CA GLY A 5 -7.40 7.65 10.73
C GLY A 5 -6.82 6.32 11.19
N MET A 6 -6.97 5.23 10.44
CA MET A 6 -6.40 3.93 10.85
C MET A 6 -4.87 3.95 10.81
N SER A 7 -4.24 3.39 11.84
CA SER A 7 -2.79 3.22 11.91
C SER A 7 -2.30 2.15 10.92
N PRO A 8 -1.05 2.24 10.41
CA PRO A 8 -0.47 1.24 9.50
C PRO A 8 -0.56 -0.21 10.00
N PRO A 9 -0.35 -0.52 11.30
CA PRO A 9 -0.54 -1.87 11.81
C PRO A 9 -1.99 -2.37 11.73
N ALA A 10 -2.98 -1.50 11.94
CA ALA A 10 -4.40 -1.88 11.82
C ALA A 10 -4.77 -2.19 10.37
N VAL A 11 -4.26 -1.38 9.43
CA VAL A 11 -4.43 -1.61 7.99
C VAL A 11 -3.73 -2.90 7.55
N ALA A 12 -2.52 -3.17 8.06
CA ALA A 12 -1.79 -4.41 7.77
C ALA A 12 -2.57 -5.65 8.18
N ARG A 13 -3.14 -5.66 9.40
CA ARG A 13 -3.97 -6.77 9.88
C ARG A 13 -5.23 -6.95 9.05
N LYS A 14 -5.94 -5.85 8.75
CA LYS A 14 -7.21 -5.89 8.02
C LYS A 14 -7.05 -6.36 6.57
N LEU A 15 -5.95 -5.98 5.92
CA LEU A 15 -5.64 -6.37 4.55
C LEU A 15 -4.77 -7.63 4.46
N ARG A 16 -4.39 -8.23 5.59
CA ARG A 16 -3.48 -9.39 5.70
C ARG A 16 -2.16 -9.19 4.92
N VAL A 17 -1.67 -7.97 4.89
CA VAL A 17 -0.38 -7.62 4.29
C VAL A 17 0.69 -7.46 5.37
N SER A 18 1.96 -7.48 4.94
CA SER A 18 3.05 -7.18 5.85
C SER A 18 2.92 -5.78 6.45
N ARG A 19 3.38 -5.59 7.69
CA ARG A 19 3.47 -4.27 8.33
C ARG A 19 4.32 -3.31 7.49
N LYS A 20 5.39 -3.80 6.86
CA LYS A 20 6.28 -3.02 5.99
C LYS A 20 5.51 -2.39 4.83
N SER A 21 4.68 -3.18 4.13
CA SER A 21 3.84 -2.69 3.03
C SER A 21 2.87 -1.61 3.51
N ALA A 22 2.23 -1.83 4.66
CA ALA A 22 1.32 -0.84 5.23
C ALA A 22 2.01 0.48 5.60
N TYR A 23 3.25 0.44 6.09
CA TYR A 23 4.06 1.65 6.34
C TYR A 23 4.45 2.38 5.06
N VAL A 24 4.82 1.64 4.01
CA VAL A 24 5.14 2.23 2.69
C VAL A 24 3.91 2.93 2.12
N TRP A 25 2.75 2.29 2.17
CA TRP A 25 1.48 2.88 1.75
C TRP A 25 1.10 4.10 2.58
N HIS A 26 1.27 4.05 3.90
CA HIS A 26 1.00 5.21 4.75
C HIS A 26 1.92 6.41 4.43
N LYS A 27 3.20 6.16 4.14
CA LYS A 27 4.14 7.21 3.71
C LYS A 27 3.68 7.85 2.40
N ALA A 28 3.34 7.03 1.40
CA ALA A 28 2.83 7.49 0.10
C ALA A 28 1.51 8.27 0.25
N TRP A 29 0.61 7.77 1.10
CA TRP A 29 -0.65 8.44 1.43
C TRP A 29 -0.45 9.81 2.06
N ARG A 30 0.53 9.98 2.97
CA ARG A 30 0.82 11.32 3.55
C ARG A 30 1.35 12.32 2.53
N THR A 31 2.02 11.86 1.48
CA THR A 31 2.63 12.74 0.46
C THR A 31 1.67 13.10 -0.67
N ALA A 32 0.80 12.19 -1.10
CA ALA A 32 -0.06 12.38 -2.28
C ALA A 32 -1.49 11.84 -2.10
N GLY A 33 -1.91 11.59 -0.86
CA GLY A 33 -3.28 11.18 -0.54
C GLY A 33 -3.68 9.85 -1.17
N ALA A 34 -4.95 9.76 -1.58
CA ALA A 34 -5.54 8.54 -2.15
C ALA A 34 -4.96 8.15 -3.50
N GLU A 35 -4.57 9.14 -4.28
CA GLU A 35 -3.98 8.94 -5.60
C GLU A 35 -2.66 8.17 -5.52
N ALA A 36 -1.93 8.32 -4.42
CA ALA A 36 -0.68 7.59 -4.16
C ALA A 36 -0.86 6.08 -3.97
N LEU A 37 -2.07 5.64 -3.64
CA LEU A 37 -2.42 4.23 -3.44
C LEU A 37 -3.15 3.62 -4.63
N VAL A 38 -3.48 4.41 -5.64
CA VAL A 38 -3.97 3.88 -6.90
C VAL A 38 -2.89 2.96 -7.45
N SER A 39 -3.26 1.71 -7.72
CA SER A 39 -2.36 0.75 -8.34
C SER A 39 -1.81 1.38 -9.62
N LYS A 40 -0.48 1.49 -9.76
CA LYS A 40 0.18 2.05 -10.95
C LYS A 40 0.03 1.16 -12.21
N GLY A 41 -0.92 0.24 -12.22
CA GLY A 41 -1.05 -0.83 -13.22
C GLY A 41 -0.36 -2.12 -12.77
N PRO A 42 -0.45 -3.21 -13.56
CA PRO A 42 0.23 -4.47 -13.27
C PRO A 42 1.70 -4.22 -12.97
N GLY A 43 2.14 -4.69 -11.80
CA GLY A 43 3.47 -4.44 -11.27
C GLY A 43 4.54 -5.17 -12.08
N GLY A 44 5.15 -4.45 -13.00
CA GLY A 44 6.34 -4.87 -13.73
C GLY A 44 6.06 -5.68 -15.00
N PRO A 45 7.03 -5.75 -15.93
CA PRO A 45 6.98 -6.72 -17.02
C PRO A 45 6.78 -8.14 -16.46
N PRO A 46 6.11 -9.04 -17.19
CA PRO A 46 5.85 -10.39 -16.72
C PRO A 46 7.15 -11.03 -16.24
N CYS A 47 7.14 -11.56 -15.02
CA CYS A 47 8.23 -12.37 -14.49
C CYS A 47 8.52 -13.49 -15.50
N ARG A 48 9.63 -13.38 -16.24
CA ARG A 48 10.16 -14.49 -17.03
C ARG A 48 10.95 -15.37 -16.07
N LEU A 49 10.35 -16.48 -15.67
CA LEU A 49 11.09 -17.62 -15.14
C LEU A 49 11.69 -18.32 -16.36
N ASN A 50 13.02 -18.32 -16.42
CA ASN A 50 13.80 -19.13 -17.36
C ASN A 50 14.09 -20.48 -16.71
#